data_AF-A0A8X7CE12-F1
#
_entry.id   AF-A0A8X7CE12-F1
#
_cell.length_a   1.000
_cell.length_b   1.000
_cell.length_c   1.000
_cell.angle_alpha   90.00
_cell.angle_beta   90.00
_cell.angle_gamma   90.00
#
_symmetry.space_group_name_H-M   'P 1'
#
loop_
_entity.id
_entity.type
_entity.pdbx_description
1 polymer ?
#
loop_
_entity_poly.entity_id
_entity_poly.type
_entity_poly.pdbx_seq_one_letter_code
_entity_poly.pdbx_strand_id
1 'polypeptide(L)' 'MSAARLQEAGHKVDDLYLGFQMIRYLPQKFLSTVQQIYRWKEEEFFAGKVEAELIAEANRLHLMKQDLRTVFLNNGYNL' A
#
# COMPACT_ATOMS: atom_id res chain seq x y z
N MET A 1 -9.99 6.44 -15.53
CA MET A 1 -8.81 6.78 -16.37
C MET A 1 -7.58 6.66 -15.48
N SER A 2 -6.60 5.83 -15.87
CA SER A 2 -5.44 5.51 -15.03
C SER A 2 -4.38 6.61 -15.07
N ALA A 3 -3.62 6.77 -13.98
CA ALA A 3 -2.56 7.76 -13.83
C ALA A 3 -1.52 7.75 -14.97
N ALA A 4 -1.35 6.60 -15.64
CA ALA A 4 -0.48 6.43 -16.80
C ALA A 4 -0.78 7.38 -17.98
N ARG A 5 -2.04 7.80 -18.19
CA ARG A 5 -2.38 8.73 -19.29
C ARG A 5 -2.06 10.20 -19.01
N LEU A 6 -1.85 10.60 -17.75
CA LEU A 6 -1.58 12.00 -17.40
C LEU A 6 -0.13 12.39 -17.69
N GLN A 7 0.78 11.43 -17.69
CA GLN A 7 2.21 11.65 -17.91
C GLN A 7 2.55 11.94 -19.38
N GLU A 8 1.77 11.40 -20.33
CA GLU A 8 1.93 11.66 -21.78
C GLU A 8 1.51 13.09 -22.19
N ALA A 9 0.77 13.82 -21.34
CA ALA A 9 0.27 15.17 -21.63
C ALA A 9 1.18 16.30 -21.13
N GLY A 10 2.37 16.00 -20.60
CA GLY A 10 3.31 17.03 -20.11
C GLY A 10 2.92 17.69 -18.78
N HIS A 11 1.82 17.27 -18.16
CA HIS A 11 1.44 17.71 -16.82
C HIS A 11 2.13 16.82 -15.79
N LYS A 12 3.25 17.29 -15.22
CA LYS A 12 3.84 16.67 -14.03
C LYS A 12 2.78 16.71 -12.93
N VAL A 13 2.21 15.55 -12.61
CA VAL A 13 1.33 15.40 -11.45
C VAL A 13 2.19 15.66 -10.22
N ASP A 14 1.73 16.56 -9.36
CA ASP A 14 2.42 16.89 -8.12
C ASP A 14 2.60 15.61 -7.26
N ASP A 15 3.81 15.42 -6.74
CA ASP A 15 4.19 14.19 -6.03
C ASP A 15 3.40 14.01 -4.73
N LEU A 16 3.05 15.12 -4.07
CA LEU A 16 2.15 15.15 -2.92
C LEU A 16 0.77 14.63 -3.31
N TYR A 17 0.24 15.12 -4.44
CA TYR A 17 -1.05 14.65 -4.94
C TYR A 17 -1.03 13.16 -5.29
N LEU A 18 0.04 12.69 -5.94
CA LEU A 18 0.19 11.28 -6.27
C LEU A 18 0.22 10.40 -5.02
N GLY A 19 1.01 10.78 -3.99
CA GLY A 19 1.07 10.06 -2.72
C GLY A 19 -0.30 9.99 -2.03
N PHE A 20 -1.06 11.09 -1.98
CA PHE A 20 -2.41 11.09 -1.41
C PHE A 20 -3.40 10.24 -2.22
N GLN A 21 -3.26 10.19 -3.55
CA GLN A 21 -4.12 9.33 -4.38
C GLN A 21 -3.85 7.84 -4.13
N MET A 22 -2.60 7.44 -3.90
CA MET A 22 -2.25 6.05 -3.61
C MET A 22 -2.93 5.51 -2.34
N ILE A 23 -3.12 6.36 -1.32
CA ILE A 23 -3.69 5.94 -0.02
C ILE A 23 -5.21 6.16 0.10
N ARG A 24 -5.86 6.75 -0.91
CA ARG A 24 -7.26 7.21 -0.84
C ARG A 24 -8.29 6.08 -0.73
N TYR A 25 -8.07 4.96 -1.40
CA TYR A 25 -9.04 3.85 -1.51
C TYR A 25 -8.37 2.49 -1.34
N LEU A 26 -7.71 2.29 -0.21
CA LEU A 26 -7.08 1.02 0.12
C LEU A 26 -8.02 0.10 0.90
N PRO A 27 -7.91 -1.23 0.74
CA PRO A 27 -8.64 -2.18 1.56
C PRO A 27 -8.36 -2.00 3.05
N GLN A 28 -9.33 -2.30 3.93
CA GLN A 28 -9.23 -2.07 5.38
C GLN A 28 -7.99 -2.70 6.05
N LYS A 29 -7.46 -3.79 5.50
CA LYS A 29 -6.21 -4.43 5.97
C LYS A 29 -4.97 -3.52 5.90
N PHE A 30 -5.01 -2.42 5.13
CA PHE A 30 -3.95 -1.41 5.06
C PHE A 30 -4.17 -0.22 6.01
N LEU A 31 -5.26 -0.20 6.79
CA LEU A 31 -5.64 0.96 7.60
C LEU A 31 -4.53 1.40 8.56
N SER A 32 -3.82 0.46 9.18
CA SER A 32 -2.68 0.77 10.07
C SER A 32 -1.54 1.47 9.33
N THR A 33 -1.18 1.00 8.14
CA THR A 33 -0.14 1.58 7.30
C THR A 33 -0.54 2.98 6.84
N VAL A 34 -1.79 3.17 6.42
CA VAL A 34 -2.33 4.49 6.06
C VAL A 34 -2.25 5.46 7.24
N GLN A 35 -2.62 5.02 8.45
CA GLN A 35 -2.49 5.85 9.65
C GLN A 35 -1.04 6.20 10.00
N GLN A 36 -0.09 5.30 9.73
CA GLN A 36 1.34 5.58 9.91
C GLN A 36 1.84 6.62 8.91
N ILE A 37 1.45 6.49 7.63
CA ILE A 37 1.79 7.45 6.58
C ILE A 37 1.23 8.85 6.91
N TYR A 38 0.02 8.96 7.45
CA TYR A 38 -0.54 10.25 7.90
C TYR A 38 0.21 10.89 9.07
N ARG A 39 1.06 10.15 9.79
CA ARG A 39 1.88 10.68 10.90
C ARG A 39 3.28 11.08 10.47
N TRP A 40 3.64 10.86 9.20
CA TRP A 40 4.92 11.31 8.67
C TRP A 40 5.01 12.83 8.66
N LYS A 41 6.24 13.33 8.76
CA LYS A 41 6.48 14.75 8.51
C LYS A 41 6.32 15.07 7.03
N GLU A 42 6.11 16.34 6.71
CA GLU A 42 5.89 16.79 5.34
C GLU A 42 7.08 16.42 4.43
N GLU A 43 8.31 16.57 4.92
CA GLU A 43 9.54 16.22 4.19
C GLU A 43 9.70 14.71 3.93
N GLU A 44 8.94 13.87 4.63
CA GLU A 44 8.94 12.43 4.45
C GLU A 44 7.85 11.96 3.49
N PHE A 45 6.88 12.81 3.17
CA PHE A 45 5.74 12.44 2.34
C PHE A 45 6.05 12.71 0.86
N PHE A 46 6.43 11.65 0.16
CA PHE A 46 6.61 11.64 -1.29
C PHE A 46 6.16 10.29 -1.86
N ALA A 47 5.67 10.29 -3.10
CA ALA A 47 4.95 9.14 -3.68
C ALA A 47 5.78 7.86 -3.65
N GLY A 48 7.09 7.94 -3.92
CA GLY A 48 7.99 6.78 -3.88
C GLY A 48 8.08 6.12 -2.49
N LYS A 49 8.08 6.89 -1.41
CA LYS A 49 8.09 6.33 -0.04
C LYS A 49 6.76 5.70 0.30
N VAL A 50 5.66 6.37 -0.09
CA VAL A 50 4.30 5.83 0.07
C VAL A 50 4.16 4.49 -0.66
N GLU A 51 4.61 4.42 -1.92
CA GLU A 51 4.60 3.18 -2.70
C GLU A 51 5.39 2.06 -2.02
N ALA A 52 6.60 2.36 -1.54
CA ALA A 52 7.45 1.38 -0.87
C ALA A 52 6.78 0.78 0.38
N GLU A 53 6.13 1.60 1.21
CA GLU A 53 5.40 1.12 2.39
C GLU A 53 4.18 0.27 2.03
N LEU A 54 3.44 0.65 0.99
CA LEU A 54 2.30 -0.12 0.54
C LEU A 54 2.71 -1.49 -0.01
N ILE A 55 3.84 -1.55 -0.73
CA ILE A 55 4.42 -2.83 -1.19
C ILE A 55 4.87 -3.67 0.01
N ALA A 56 5.55 -3.07 0.98
CA ALA A 56 6.00 -3.77 2.18
C ALA A 56 4.82 -4.37 2.96
N GLU A 57 3.73 -3.61 3.15
CA GLU A 57 2.53 -4.10 3.81
C GLU A 57 1.83 -5.19 3.01
N ALA A 58 1.75 -5.06 1.68
CA ALA A 58 1.19 -6.09 0.82
C ALA A 58 1.96 -7.43 0.96
N ASN A 59 3.30 -7.37 1.02
CA ASN A 59 4.15 -8.54 1.23
C ASN A 59 3.95 -9.14 2.63
N ARG A 60 3.88 -8.30 3.67
CA ARG A 60 3.61 -8.75 5.05
C ARG A 60 2.27 -9.48 5.15
N LEU A 61 1.22 -8.93 4.54
CA LEU A 61 -0.12 -9.52 4.52
C LEU A 61 -0.14 -10.84 3.73
N HIS A 62 0.63 -10.93 2.65
CA HIS A 62 0.77 -12.17 1.88
C HIS A 62 1.42 -13.28 2.71
N LEU A 63 2.54 -12.98 3.37
CA LEU A 63 3.25 -13.92 4.23
C LEU A 63 2.38 -14.36 5.41
N MET A 64 1.70 -13.43 6.08
CA MET A 64 0.77 -13.74 7.18
C MET A 64 -0.32 -14.73 6.73
N LYS A 65 -0.84 -14.58 5.51
CA LYS A 65 -1.85 -15.50 4.96
C LYS A 65 -1.25 -16.89 4.69
N GLN A 66 -0.01 -16.96 4.21
CA GLN A 66 0.69 -18.23 3.98
C GLN A 66 0.99 -18.96 5.30
N ASP A 67 1.43 -18.23 6.33
CA ASP A 67 1.71 -18.79 7.65
C ASP A 67 0.44 -19.35 8.29
N LEU A 68 -0.66 -18.59 8.26
CA LEU A 68 -1.95 -19.06 8.74
C LEU A 68 -2.40 -20.32 7.99
N ARG A 69 -2.25 -20.35 6.66
CA ARG A 69 -2.57 -21.54 5.86
C ARG A 69 -1.75 -22.75 6.28
N THR A 70 -0.45 -22.57 6.50
CA THR A 70 0.45 -23.63 6.97
C THR A 70 0.01 -24.16 8.34
N VAL A 71 -0.34 -23.25 9.27
CA VAL A 71 -0.85 -23.62 10.58
C VAL A 71 -2.17 -24.40 10.46
N PHE A 72 -3.13 -23.97 9.63
CA PHE A 72 -4.39 -24.69 9.45
C PHE A 72 -4.18 -26.11 8.90
N LEU A 73 -3.36 -26.25 7.85
CA LEU A 73 -3.05 -27.56 7.24
C LEU A 73 -2.33 -28.48 8.23
N ASN A 74 -1.36 -27.97 8.99
CA ASN A 74 -0.63 -28.75 9.99
C ASN A 74 -1.50 -29.22 11.15
N ASN A 75 -2.58 -28.48 11.47
CA ASN A 75 -3.53 -28.84 12.52
C ASN A 75 -4.72 -29.69 11.99
N GLY A 76 -4.68 -30.14 10.73
CA GLY A 76 -5.70 -31.00 10.15
C GLY A 76 -7.03 -30.30 9.82
N TYR A 77 -7.06 -28.97 9.85
CA TYR A 77 -8.21 -28.20 9.38
C TYR A 77 -8.13 -28.05 7.86
N ASN A 78 -9.13 -28.57 7.15
CA ASN A 78 -9.27 -28.31 5.72
C ASN A 78 -9.98 -26.96 5.51
N LEU A 79 -9.38 -26.09 4.69
CA LEU A 79 -9.96 -24.82 4.23
C LEU A 79 -10.88 -25.04 3.04
#